data_AF-A0A535DAN5-F1
#
_entry.id   AF-A0A535DAN5-F1
#
_cell.length_a   1.000
_cell.length_b   1.000
_cell.length_c   1.000
_cell.angle_alpha   90.00
_cell.angle_beta   90.00
_cell.angle_gamma   90.00
#
_symmetry.space_group_name_H-M   'P 1'
#
loop_
_entity.id
_entity.type
_entity.pdbx_description
1 polymer ?
#
loop_
_entity_poly.entity_id
_entity_poly.type
_entity_poly.pdbx_seq_one_letter_code
_entity_poly.pdbx_strand_id
1 'polypeptide(L)' 'GFPNGRRVTDNVVAVELRAIAGATYPLVASYTPDGAAALLTDGTSNDVAPLLQFPYIGHPHQGYEHTHD' A
#
# COMPACT_ATOMS: atom_id res chain seq x y z
N GLY A 1 3.76 -12.60 6.28
CA GLY A 1 4.04 -11.14 6.32
C GLY A 1 5.47 -10.94 6.77
N PHE A 2 6.11 -9.81 6.42
CA PHE A 2 7.54 -9.56 6.63
C PHE A 2 8.07 -10.12 7.98
N PRO A 3 9.14 -10.93 7.98
CA PRO A 3 9.99 -11.25 6.83
C PRO A 3 9.40 -12.35 5.92
N ASN A 4 8.41 -13.12 6.39
CA ASN A 4 7.82 -14.26 5.67
C ASN A 4 6.60 -13.83 4.83
N GLY A 5 6.63 -12.68 4.15
CA GLY A 5 5.54 -12.24 3.25
C GLY A 5 5.58 -10.76 2.89
N ARG A 6 4.41 -10.19 2.54
CA ARG A 6 4.21 -8.82 2.06
C ARG A 6 4.93 -7.73 2.90
N ARG A 7 5.44 -6.69 2.23
CA ARG A 7 6.06 -5.52 2.89
C ARG A 7 4.99 -4.66 3.58
N VAL A 8 5.37 -3.94 4.63
CA VAL A 8 4.46 -3.03 5.35
C VAL A 8 3.88 -1.94 4.44
N THR A 9 4.67 -1.49 3.46
CA THR A 9 4.31 -0.38 2.56
C THR A 9 3.46 -0.80 1.36
N ASP A 10 3.18 -2.10 1.18
CA ASP A 10 2.47 -2.57 -0.01
C ASP A 10 0.97 -2.28 0.12
N ASN A 11 0.45 -1.50 -0.82
CA ASN A 11 -0.99 -1.32 -1.01
C ASN A 11 -1.58 -2.55 -1.71
N VAL A 12 -2.12 -3.47 -0.92
CA VAL A 12 -2.66 -4.75 -1.40
C VAL A 12 -3.82 -4.55 -2.36
N VAL A 13 -4.74 -3.66 -2.01
CA VAL A 13 -5.96 -3.42 -2.77
C VAL A 13 -5.61 -2.91 -4.17
N ALA A 14 -4.67 -1.96 -4.27
CA ALA A 14 -4.19 -1.47 -5.55
C ALA A 14 -3.49 -2.55 -6.37
N VAL A 15 -2.66 -3.39 -5.73
CA VAL A 15 -1.97 -4.50 -6.43
C VAL A 15 -2.97 -5.52 -6.98
N GLU A 16 -3.98 -5.90 -6.21
CA GLU A 16 -5.02 -6.85 -6.62
C GLU A 16 -5.83 -6.30 -7.80
N LEU A 17 -6.25 -5.03 -7.72
CA LEU A 17 -6.98 -4.38 -8.80
C LEU A 17 -6.12 -4.20 -10.06
N ARG A 18 -4.84 -3.85 -9.92
CA ARG A 18 -3.87 -3.81 -11.03
C ARG A 18 -3.69 -5.17 -11.67
N ALA A 19 -3.70 -6.25 -10.88
CA ALA A 19 -3.59 -7.61 -11.42
C ALA A 19 -4.82 -7.99 -12.23
N ILE A 20 -6.03 -7.71 -11.73
CA ILE A 20 -7.28 -7.95 -12.46
C ILE A 20 -7.37 -7.07 -13.71
N ALA A 21 -6.83 -5.85 -13.67
CA ALA A 21 -6.73 -4.96 -14.81
C ALA A 21 -5.61 -5.33 -15.80
N GLY A 22 -4.87 -6.43 -15.57
CA GLY A 22 -3.79 -6.89 -16.44
C GLY A 22 -2.52 -6.04 -16.39
N ALA A 23 -2.41 -5.09 -15.46
CA ALA A 23 -1.28 -4.18 -15.34
C ALA A 23 -0.05 -4.83 -14.70
N THR A 24 -0.22 -5.92 -13.94
CA THR A 24 0.91 -6.69 -13.36
C THR A 24 1.26 -7.93 -14.18
N TYR A 25 0.29 -8.51 -14.89
CA TYR A 25 0.46 -9.69 -15.72
C TYR A 25 -0.55 -9.70 -16.88
N PRO A 26 -0.18 -10.09 -18.10
CA PRO A 26 -1.11 -10.15 -19.23
C PRO A 26 -2.29 -11.12 -18.97
N LEU A 27 -3.53 -10.66 -19.20
CA LEU A 27 -4.72 -11.48 -18.95
C LEU A 27 -4.97 -12.52 -20.06
N VAL A 28 -5.20 -12.03 -21.28
CA VAL A 28 -5.48 -12.83 -22.48
C VAL A 28 -4.82 -12.18 -23.69
N ALA A 29 -4.58 -12.96 -24.75
CA ALA A 29 -3.71 -12.58 -25.87
C ALA A 29 -4.04 -11.24 -26.56
N SER A 30 -5.32 -10.83 -26.61
CA SER A 30 -5.77 -9.60 -27.27
C SER A 30 -6.14 -8.46 -26.32
N TYR A 31 -5.89 -8.60 -25.02
CA TYR A 31 -6.22 -7.58 -24.03
C TYR A 31 -5.04 -6.63 -23.82
N THR A 32 -5.30 -5.33 -23.98
CA THR A 32 -4.36 -4.26 -23.62
C THR A 32 -4.88 -3.56 -22.38
N PRO A 33 -4.15 -3.59 -21.25
CA PRO A 33 -4.51 -2.84 -20.04
C PRO A 33 -4.67 -1.35 -20.31
N ASP A 34 -5.64 -0.72 -19.65
CA ASP A 34 -5.73 0.73 -19.61
C ASP A 34 -4.50 1.30 -18.89
N GLY A 35 -3.86 2.34 -19.45
CA GLY A 35 -2.69 2.98 -18.84
C GLY A 35 -2.97 3.57 -17.45
N ALA A 36 -4.21 3.97 -17.17
CA ALA A 36 -4.64 4.44 -15.86
C ALA A 36 -4.59 3.35 -14.78
N ALA A 37 -4.69 2.06 -15.16
CA ALA A 37 -4.61 0.96 -14.20
C ALA A 37 -3.28 0.96 -13.45
N ALA A 38 -2.16 1.29 -14.12
CA ALA A 38 -0.84 1.37 -13.49
C ALA A 38 -0.74 2.49 -12.44
N LEU A 39 -1.60 3.50 -12.53
CA LEU A 39 -1.63 4.66 -11.64
C LEU A 39 -2.53 4.44 -10.41
N LEU A 40 -3.32 3.37 -10.38
CA LEU A 40 -4.30 3.12 -9.33
C LEU A 40 -3.64 3.01 -7.95
N THR A 41 -4.08 3.81 -6.99
CA THR A 41 -3.69 3.74 -5.57
C THR A 41 -4.95 3.76 -4.71
N ASP A 42 -4.84 3.46 -3.42
CA ASP A 42 -5.97 3.51 -2.48
C ASP A 42 -6.25 4.94 -1.95
N GLY A 43 -5.48 5.92 -2.41
CA GLY A 43 -5.61 7.32 -1.97
C GLY A 43 -5.15 7.55 -0.53
N THR A 44 -4.46 6.59 0.09
CA THR A 44 -3.94 6.73 1.46
C THR A 44 -2.42 6.87 1.47
N SER A 45 -1.89 7.43 2.56
CA SER A 45 -0.46 7.54 2.80
C SER A 45 -0.18 7.48 4.30
N ASN A 46 0.95 6.90 4.68
CA ASN A 46 1.46 7.06 6.04
C ASN A 46 1.98 8.49 6.21
N ASP A 47 1.61 9.11 7.32
CA ASP A 47 2.07 10.44 7.71
C ASP A 47 3.45 10.41 8.36
N VAL A 48 3.86 9.26 8.91
CA VAL A 48 5.18 9.00 9.49
C VAL A 48 5.85 7.82 8.80
N ALA A 49 7.18 7.86 8.70
CA ALA A 49 7.98 6.77 8.13
C ALA A 49 7.89 5.47 8.98
N PRO A 50 7.97 4.29 8.34
CA PRO A 50 8.07 3.01 9.04
C PRO A 50 9.27 2.93 9.98
N LEU A 51 9.13 2.22 11.09
CA LEU A 51 10.25 1.95 11.99
C LEU A 51 11.28 1.02 11.32
N LEU A 52 12.57 1.21 11.65
CA LEU A 52 13.66 0.36 11.16
C LEU A 52 13.75 -1.00 11.87
N GLN A 53 12.94 -1.19 12.91
CA GLN A 53 12.91 -2.38 13.76
C GLN A 53 11.47 -2.82 13.98
N PHE A 54 11.31 -4.09 14.32
CA PHE A 54 9.99 -4.68 14.60
C PHE A 54 9.23 -3.82 15.64
N PRO A 55 7.94 -3.48 15.39
CA PRO A 55 7.03 -4.06 14.38
C PRO A 55 7.06 -3.45 12.97
N TYR A 56 8.00 -2.53 12.67
CA TYR A 56 8.12 -1.85 11.37
C TYR A 56 6.92 -0.99 10.96
N ILE A 57 6.01 -0.67 11.89
CA ILE A 57 4.86 0.22 11.71
C ILE A 57 5.00 1.41 12.66
N GLY A 58 4.51 2.59 12.27
CA GLY A 58 4.52 3.78 13.12
C GLY A 58 3.80 3.58 14.46
N HIS A 59 4.18 4.37 15.47
CA HIS A 59 3.50 4.36 16.75
C HIS A 59 2.04 4.82 16.60
N PRO A 60 1.11 4.34 17.44
CA PRO A 60 -0.24 4.87 17.46
C PRO A 60 -0.24 6.37 17.69
N HIS A 61 -1.09 7.08 16.95
CA HIS A 61 -1.36 8.49 17.20
C HIS A 61 -2.02 8.69 18.57
N GLN A 62 -1.73 9.82 19.21
CA GLN A 62 -2.39 10.21 20.45
C GLN A 62 -3.90 10.33 20.18
N GLY A 63 -4.75 9.75 21.03
CA GLY A 63 -6.21 9.81 20.84
C GLY A 63 -6.84 11.18 21.15
N TYR A 64 -6.09 12.07 21.80
CA TYR A 64 -6.48 13.44 22.12
C TYR A 64 -5.22 14.30 22.21
N GLU A 65 -5.36 15.58 21.90
CA GLU A 65 -4.31 16.57 22.10
C GLU A 65 -4.26 16.97 23.58
N HIS A 66 -3.05 17.04 24.15
CA HIS A 66 -2.83 17.55 25.51
C HIS A 66 -1.75 18.62 25.47
N THR A 67 -2.05 19.80 26.03
CA THR A 67 -1.05 20.82 26.34
C THR A 67 -0.86 20.84 27.85
N HIS A 68 0.39 20.73 28.29
CA HIS A 68 0.77 21.05 29.67
C HIS A 68 1.22 22.51 29.70
N ASP A 69 0.54 23.32 30.51
CA ASP A 69 1.01 24.65 30.90
C ASP A 69 2.17 24.57 31.91
#